data_AF-A0A954H5W3-F1
#
_entry.id   AF-A0A954H5W3-F1
#
_cell.length_a   1.000
_cell.length_b   1.000
_cell.length_c   1.000
_cell.angle_alpha   90.00
_cell.angle_beta   90.00
_cell.angle_gamma   90.00
#
_symmetry.space_group_name_H-M   'P 1'
#
loop_
_entity.id
_entity.type
_entity.pdbx_description
1 polymer ?
#
loop_
_entity_poly.entity_id
_entity_poly.type
_entity_poly.pdbx_seq_one_letter_code
_entity_poly.pdbx_strand_id
1 'polypeptide(L)'
;FLAEMQIPYLHLQLLNLHGYNVEKKMTRITKKQFLADSQGRTFVDVADDPEQPFNVVLKFFSSADRQRRMEDSEIHHDRPPLAGVVRELEAEPAVNQFLSEIHVTQSKRLRQAIGVVVRMIMERRGWKKSGRKGSLGVRAPKTSVQSPRHNSGGLAFWFVRGERYEREEGMPYRSVRERFQELESPANTK
;
A
#
# COMPACT_ATOMS: atom_id res chain seq x y z
N PHE A 1 36.58 -27.27 -19.66
CA PHE A 1 36.18 -27.78 -18.33
C PHE A 1 37.16 -27.19 -17.32
N LEU A 2 36.86 -26.23 -16.44
CA LEU A 2 35.62 -25.67 -15.87
C LEU A 2 35.99 -24.25 -15.38
N ALA A 3 35.40 -23.18 -15.92
CA ALA A 3 35.73 -21.81 -15.44
C ALA A 3 34.59 -20.78 -15.53
N GLU A 4 33.32 -21.18 -15.65
CA GLU A 4 32.24 -20.21 -15.94
C GLU A 4 30.95 -20.34 -15.10
N MET A 5 30.99 -20.93 -13.91
CA MET A 5 29.77 -21.13 -13.11
C MET A 5 29.79 -20.61 -11.67
N GLN A 6 30.68 -19.67 -11.34
CA GLN A 6 30.85 -19.23 -9.94
C GLN A 6 30.57 -17.74 -9.67
N ILE A 7 30.03 -17.02 -10.66
CA ILE A 7 29.73 -15.58 -10.54
C ILE A 7 28.27 -15.27 -10.11
N PRO A 8 27.21 -16.03 -10.48
CA PRO A 8 25.85 -15.61 -10.12
C PRO A 8 25.48 -15.89 -8.64
N TYR A 9 26.17 -16.81 -7.97
CA TYR A 9 25.89 -17.13 -6.56
C TYR A 9 26.45 -16.12 -5.57
N LEU A 10 27.60 -15.50 -5.86
CA LEU A 10 28.21 -14.49 -4.98
C LEU A 10 27.42 -13.17 -4.98
N HIS A 11 26.79 -12.79 -6.10
CA HIS A 11 25.93 -11.61 -6.15
C HIS A 11 24.64 -11.79 -5.32
N LEU A 12 24.06 -13.00 -5.34
CA LEU A 12 22.91 -13.34 -4.50
C LEU A 12 23.28 -13.41 -3.01
N GLN A 13 24.49 -13.88 -2.67
CA GLN A 13 24.98 -13.89 -1.28
C GLN A 13 25.32 -12.48 -0.76
N LEU A 14 25.85 -11.59 -1.60
CA LEU A 14 26.13 -10.20 -1.22
C LEU A 14 24.85 -9.37 -1.02
N LEU A 15 23.77 -9.65 -1.77
CA LEU A 15 22.45 -9.05 -1.50
C LEU A 15 21.85 -9.57 -0.19
N ASN A 16 22.06 -10.84 0.16
CA ASN A 16 21.66 -11.38 1.46
C ASN A 16 22.44 -10.77 2.64
N LEU A 17 23.72 -10.44 2.45
CA LEU A 17 24.57 -9.78 3.48
C LEU A 17 24.20 -8.32 3.74
N HIS A 18 23.53 -7.63 2.80
CA HIS A 18 23.03 -6.26 2.98
C HIS A 18 21.60 -6.20 3.58
N GLY A 19 21.13 -7.28 4.22
CA GLY A 19 19.86 -7.28 4.94
C GLY A 19 18.60 -7.37 4.07
N TYR A 20 18.72 -7.81 2.81
CA TYR A 20 17.57 -7.93 1.89
C TYR A 20 16.82 -9.27 1.93
N ASN A 21 17.19 -10.21 2.81
CA ASN A 21 16.46 -11.47 2.93
C ASN A 21 16.55 -12.04 4.35
N VAL A 22 15.83 -11.40 5.27
CA VAL A 22 15.10 -12.18 6.27
C VAL A 22 13.80 -12.57 5.57
N GLU A 23 13.46 -13.85 5.48
CA GLU A 23 12.10 -14.25 5.12
C GLU A 23 11.14 -13.59 6.12
N LYS A 24 10.69 -12.37 5.81
CA LYS A 24 9.77 -11.64 6.67
C LYS A 24 8.44 -12.38 6.62
N LYS A 25 8.23 -13.21 7.65
CA LYS A 25 7.03 -13.99 7.88
C LYS A 25 5.77 -13.17 7.59
N MET A 26 4.81 -13.78 6.91
CA MET A 26 3.51 -13.17 6.65
C MET A 26 2.93 -12.63 7.96
N THR A 27 2.46 -11.37 7.92
CA THR A 27 1.72 -10.76 9.01
C THR A 27 0.23 -10.96 8.80
N ARG A 28 -0.42 -11.76 9.65
CA ARG A 28 -1.87 -11.95 9.58
C ARG A 28 -2.58 -10.96 10.49
N ILE A 29 -3.47 -10.14 9.93
CA ILE A 29 -4.42 -9.32 10.69
C ILE A 29 -5.74 -10.08 10.77
N THR A 30 -6.21 -10.38 11.99
CA THR A 30 -7.54 -10.95 12.21
C THR A 30 -8.57 -9.84 12.44
N LYS A 31 -9.85 -10.12 12.20
CA LYS A 31 -10.95 -9.20 12.52
C LYS A 31 -10.91 -8.75 14.00
N LYS A 32 -10.66 -9.69 14.92
CA LYS A 32 -10.49 -9.38 16.35
C LYS A 32 -9.35 -8.39 16.59
N GLN A 33 -8.20 -8.58 15.96
CA GLN A 33 -7.06 -7.66 16.08
C GLN A 33 -7.36 -6.30 15.46
N PHE A 34 -8.07 -6.27 14.32
CA PHE A 34 -8.49 -5.03 13.68
C PHE A 34 -9.45 -4.23 14.58
N LEU A 35 -10.40 -4.89 15.22
CA LEU A 35 -11.34 -4.23 16.13
C LEU A 35 -10.72 -3.84 17.48
N ALA A 36 -9.59 -4.45 17.87
CA ALA A 36 -8.80 -4.04 19.03
C ALA A 36 -7.90 -2.82 18.75
N ASP A 37 -7.68 -2.49 17.48
CA ASP A 37 -6.86 -1.35 17.07
C ASP A 37 -7.60 -0.02 17.30
N SER A 38 -6.86 1.02 17.71
CA SER A 38 -7.43 2.32 18.08
C SER A 38 -8.16 3.02 16.92
N GLN A 39 -7.72 2.80 15.67
CA GLN A 39 -8.38 3.29 14.46
C GLN A 39 -9.35 2.24 13.89
N GLY A 40 -8.97 0.97 13.89
CA GLY A 40 -9.78 -0.13 13.35
C GLY A 40 -11.13 -0.28 14.05
N ARG A 41 -11.20 -0.06 15.36
CA ARG A 41 -12.47 -0.06 16.13
C ARG A 41 -13.50 0.96 15.65
N THR A 42 -13.08 1.98 14.91
CA THR A 42 -14.02 2.99 14.36
C THR A 42 -14.76 2.50 13.13
N PHE A 43 -14.36 1.35 12.57
CA PHE A 43 -14.91 0.71 11.37
C PHE A 43 -15.65 -0.60 11.69
N VAL A 44 -16.30 -0.69 12.85
CA VAL A 44 -17.19 -1.82 13.20
C VAL A 44 -18.28 -2.01 12.15
N ASP A 45 -18.82 -0.92 11.63
CA ASP A 45 -19.81 -0.90 10.54
C ASP A 45 -19.30 -1.55 9.24
N VAL A 46 -17.99 -1.63 9.03
CA VAL A 46 -17.37 -2.33 7.90
C VAL A 46 -17.04 -3.77 8.25
N ALA A 47 -16.55 -4.00 9.47
CA ALA A 47 -16.06 -5.29 9.89
C ALA A 47 -17.18 -6.30 10.20
N ASP A 48 -18.30 -5.83 10.76
CA ASP A 48 -19.43 -6.65 11.20
C ASP A 48 -20.55 -6.78 10.15
N ASP A 49 -20.51 -5.98 9.10
CA ASP A 49 -21.46 -6.04 8.00
C ASP A 49 -21.16 -7.24 7.07
N PRO A 50 -22.06 -8.24 6.97
CA PRO A 50 -21.86 -9.41 6.12
C PRO A 50 -21.93 -9.10 4.63
N GLU A 51 -22.55 -7.97 4.24
CA GLU A 51 -22.61 -7.53 2.83
C GLU A 51 -21.28 -6.89 2.39
N GLN A 52 -20.44 -6.48 3.34
CA GLN A 52 -19.14 -5.90 3.02
C GLN A 52 -18.06 -6.97 2.81
N PRO A 53 -17.20 -6.82 1.78
CA PRO A 53 -16.15 -7.80 1.46
C PRO A 53 -14.95 -7.70 2.42
N PHE A 54 -15.13 -7.25 3.65
CA PHE A 54 -14.02 -6.99 4.57
C PHE A 54 -13.22 -8.26 4.93
N ASN A 55 -13.90 -9.40 5.08
CA ASN A 55 -13.21 -10.68 5.27
C ASN A 55 -12.37 -11.09 4.05
N VAL A 56 -12.82 -10.76 2.84
CA VAL A 56 -12.04 -10.97 1.61
C VAL A 56 -10.80 -10.09 1.61
N VAL A 57 -10.91 -8.83 2.04
CA VAL A 57 -9.77 -7.92 2.23
C VAL A 57 -8.76 -8.49 3.22
N LEU A 58 -9.19 -8.95 4.40
CA LEU A 58 -8.28 -9.54 5.40
C LEU A 58 -7.57 -10.79 4.86
N LYS A 59 -8.29 -11.64 4.13
CA LYS A 59 -7.72 -12.82 3.47
C LYS A 59 -6.73 -12.43 2.39
N PHE A 60 -7.06 -11.44 1.55
CA PHE A 60 -6.21 -10.94 0.48
C PHE A 60 -4.84 -10.51 1.01
N PHE A 61 -4.80 -9.74 2.09
CA PHE A 61 -3.54 -9.26 2.68
C PHE A 61 -2.78 -10.32 3.50
N SER A 62 -3.37 -11.50 3.76
CA SER A 62 -2.70 -12.60 4.46
C SER A 62 -1.78 -13.39 3.53
N SER A 63 -0.88 -12.70 2.81
CA SER A 63 0.08 -13.28 1.85
C SER A 63 1.44 -12.60 1.99
N ALA A 64 2.50 -13.39 2.19
CA ALA A 64 3.87 -12.88 2.33
C ALA A 64 4.31 -12.11 1.07
N ASP A 65 4.05 -12.66 -0.10
CA ASP A 65 4.43 -12.07 -1.39
C ASP A 65 3.76 -10.72 -1.64
N ARG A 66 2.47 -10.60 -1.31
CA ARG A 66 1.75 -9.32 -1.42
C ARG A 66 2.32 -8.28 -0.45
N GLN A 67 2.62 -8.68 0.78
CA GLN A 67 3.23 -7.79 1.76
C GLN A 67 4.63 -7.35 1.36
N ARG A 68 5.44 -8.24 0.77
CA ARG A 68 6.74 -7.88 0.21
C ARG A 68 6.60 -6.84 -0.89
N ARG A 69 5.69 -7.03 -1.85
CA ARG A 69 5.44 -6.03 -2.92
C ARG A 69 4.91 -4.70 -2.41
N MET A 70 4.21 -4.70 -1.27
CA MET A 70 3.82 -3.46 -0.60
C MET A 70 5.05 -2.71 -0.04
N GLU A 71 6.01 -3.42 0.55
CA GLU A 71 7.29 -2.84 0.98
C GLU A 71 8.12 -2.35 -0.22
N ASP A 72 8.20 -3.16 -1.29
CA ASP A 72 8.94 -2.83 -2.50
C ASP A 72 8.40 -1.55 -3.17
N SER A 73 7.09 -1.32 -3.11
CA SER A 73 6.47 -0.09 -3.59
C SER A 73 7.04 1.15 -2.90
N GLU A 74 7.29 1.09 -1.59
CA GLU A 74 7.91 2.20 -0.85
C GLU A 74 9.41 2.31 -1.11
N ILE A 75 10.12 1.17 -1.16
CA ILE A 75 11.59 1.15 -1.31
C ILE A 75 12.02 1.53 -2.71
N HIS A 76 11.40 0.94 -3.73
CA HIS A 76 11.89 0.98 -5.11
C HIS A 76 11.11 1.92 -6.02
N HIS A 77 9.87 2.25 -5.65
CA HIS A 77 8.98 3.01 -6.52
C HIS A 77 8.55 4.36 -5.95
N ASP A 78 8.96 4.69 -4.73
CA ASP A 78 8.55 5.91 -4.02
C ASP A 78 7.01 6.08 -4.02
N ARG A 79 6.31 4.94 -3.88
CA ARG A 79 4.85 4.85 -3.95
C ARG A 79 4.27 4.24 -2.67
N PRO A 80 3.07 4.68 -2.24
CA PRO A 80 2.40 4.14 -1.06
C PRO A 80 2.26 2.61 -1.13
N PRO A 81 2.22 1.89 0.01
CA PRO A 81 2.36 0.44 0.00
C PRO A 81 1.27 -0.27 -0.80
N LEU A 82 0.03 0.25 -0.75
CA LEU A 82 -1.07 -0.36 -1.51
C LEU A 82 -0.83 -0.34 -3.02
N ALA A 83 -0.06 0.60 -3.56
CA ALA A 83 0.22 0.66 -4.99
C ALA A 83 0.88 -0.63 -5.52
N GLY A 84 1.62 -1.35 -4.67
CA GLY A 84 2.23 -2.65 -5.01
C GLY A 84 1.23 -3.78 -5.26
N VAL A 85 -0.03 -3.65 -4.81
CA VAL A 85 -1.04 -4.73 -4.84
C VAL A 85 -2.45 -4.28 -5.24
N VAL A 86 -2.65 -2.99 -5.50
CA VAL A 86 -4.00 -2.41 -5.66
C VAL A 86 -4.78 -3.00 -6.83
N ARG A 87 -4.11 -3.33 -7.93
CA ARG A 87 -4.75 -3.92 -9.12
C ARG A 87 -5.29 -5.33 -8.85
N GLU A 88 -4.56 -6.13 -8.08
CA GLU A 88 -5.03 -7.46 -7.68
C GLU A 88 -6.17 -7.36 -6.67
N LEU A 89 -6.10 -6.41 -5.74
CA LEU A 89 -7.19 -6.19 -4.78
C LEU A 89 -8.49 -5.80 -5.51
N GLU A 90 -8.40 -4.96 -6.55
CA GLU A 90 -9.54 -4.61 -7.41
C GLU A 90 -10.03 -5.76 -8.28
N ALA A 91 -9.19 -6.76 -8.54
CA ALA A 91 -9.55 -7.94 -9.32
C ALA A 91 -10.25 -9.02 -8.49
N GLU A 92 -10.19 -8.95 -7.15
CA GLU A 92 -10.96 -9.84 -6.27
C GLU A 92 -12.47 -9.62 -6.51
N PRO A 93 -13.24 -10.65 -6.95
CA PRO A 93 -14.60 -10.46 -7.43
C PRO A 93 -15.52 -9.73 -6.45
N ALA A 94 -15.47 -10.09 -5.16
CA ALA A 94 -16.29 -9.47 -4.12
C ALA A 94 -15.92 -7.99 -3.89
N VAL A 95 -14.64 -7.64 -4.02
CA VAL A 95 -14.18 -6.25 -3.89
C VAL A 95 -14.54 -5.46 -5.14
N ASN A 96 -14.37 -6.06 -6.32
CA ASN A 96 -14.72 -5.46 -7.60
C ASN A 96 -16.20 -5.10 -7.67
N GLN A 97 -17.06 -6.08 -7.37
CA GLN A 97 -18.51 -5.91 -7.37
C GLN A 97 -18.95 -4.83 -6.37
N PHE A 98 -18.50 -4.93 -5.12
CA PHE A 98 -18.87 -3.96 -4.09
C PHE A 98 -18.47 -2.53 -4.45
N LEU A 99 -17.32 -2.35 -5.11
CA LEU A 99 -16.84 -1.03 -5.50
C LEU A 99 -17.45 -0.50 -6.80
N SER A 100 -18.06 -1.36 -7.62
CA SER A 100 -18.76 -0.96 -8.84
C SER A 100 -20.20 -0.50 -8.57
N GLU A 101 -20.79 -0.93 -7.44
CA GLU A 101 -22.11 -0.48 -6.98
C GLU A 101 -22.09 0.95 -6.44
N ILE A 102 -23.22 1.68 -6.60
CA ILE A 102 -23.36 3.10 -6.23
C ILE A 102 -23.63 3.25 -4.72
N HIS A 103 -22.72 2.77 -3.88
CA HIS A 103 -22.74 2.95 -2.42
C HIS A 103 -21.64 3.92 -1.96
N VAL A 104 -21.81 5.22 -2.22
CA VAL A 104 -20.76 6.25 -1.99
C VAL A 104 -20.19 6.21 -0.57
N THR A 105 -21.04 6.07 0.44
CA THR A 105 -20.63 6.06 1.86
C THR A 105 -19.93 4.76 2.24
N GLN A 106 -20.53 3.61 1.93
CA GLN A 106 -19.98 2.31 2.31
C GLN A 106 -18.65 2.04 1.57
N SER A 107 -18.58 2.34 0.27
CA SER A 107 -17.34 2.25 -0.51
C SER A 107 -16.26 3.20 0.01
N LYS A 108 -16.61 4.36 0.57
CA LYS A 108 -15.64 5.23 1.24
C LYS A 108 -15.13 4.59 2.55
N ARG A 109 -16.01 4.03 3.37
CA ARG A 109 -15.64 3.43 4.65
C ARG A 109 -14.81 2.18 4.49
N LEU A 110 -15.15 1.30 3.54
CA LEU A 110 -14.33 0.14 3.17
C LEU A 110 -12.92 0.56 2.76
N ARG A 111 -12.78 1.60 1.92
CA ARG A 111 -11.47 2.14 1.51
C ARG A 111 -10.65 2.62 2.69
N GLN A 112 -11.26 3.29 3.66
CA GLN A 112 -10.57 3.74 4.87
C GLN A 112 -10.14 2.55 5.74
N ALA A 113 -11.01 1.55 5.90
CA ALA A 113 -10.70 0.31 6.61
C ALA A 113 -9.51 -0.44 5.97
N ILE A 114 -9.47 -0.53 4.63
CA ILE A 114 -8.31 -1.07 3.89
C ILE A 114 -7.03 -0.30 4.26
N GLY A 115 -7.09 1.03 4.32
CA GLY A 115 -5.96 1.86 4.76
C GLY A 115 -5.46 1.52 6.16
N VAL A 116 -6.38 1.25 7.11
CA VAL A 116 -6.03 0.81 8.46
C VAL A 116 -5.40 -0.58 8.45
N VAL A 117 -5.91 -1.53 7.65
CA VAL A 117 -5.31 -2.86 7.51
C VAL A 117 -3.86 -2.74 6.98
N VAL A 118 -3.65 -1.94 5.92
CA VAL A 118 -2.32 -1.67 5.37
C VAL A 118 -1.39 -1.10 6.44
N ARG A 119 -1.85 -0.09 7.20
CA ARG A 119 -1.08 0.50 8.30
C ARG A 119 -0.66 -0.56 9.32
N MET A 120 -1.61 -1.34 9.82
CA MET A 120 -1.33 -2.38 10.81
C MET A 120 -0.31 -3.42 10.31
N ILE A 121 -0.36 -3.76 9.02
CA ILE A 121 0.61 -4.67 8.39
C ILE A 121 1.99 -4.02 8.33
N MET A 122 2.08 -2.79 7.83
CA MET A 122 3.36 -2.09 7.70
C MET A 122 4.02 -1.90 9.07
N GLU A 123 3.27 -1.44 10.08
CA GLU A 123 3.77 -1.26 11.45
C GLU A 123 4.29 -2.57 12.05
N ARG A 124 3.54 -3.67 11.93
CA ARG A 124 4.00 -4.99 12.40
C ARG A 124 5.22 -5.53 11.65
N ARG A 125 5.52 -4.98 10.48
CA ARG A 125 6.70 -5.31 9.67
C ARG A 125 7.86 -4.34 9.91
N GLY A 126 7.81 -3.50 10.94
CA GLY A 126 8.90 -2.59 11.32
C GLY A 126 8.94 -1.30 10.49
N TRP A 127 7.76 -0.82 10.07
CA TRP A 127 7.61 0.45 9.36
C TRP A 127 6.87 1.47 10.20
N LYS A 128 7.31 2.71 10.13
CA LYS A 128 6.62 3.86 10.73
C LYS A 128 6.10 4.80 9.66
N LYS A 129 5.05 5.52 9.99
CA LYS A 129 4.52 6.57 9.11
C LYS A 129 5.55 7.69 8.98
N SER A 130 5.78 8.15 7.76
CA SER A 130 6.68 9.29 7.52
C SER A 130 5.98 10.65 7.64
N GLY A 131 4.69 10.68 7.99
CA GLY A 131 3.87 11.90 8.03
C GLY A 131 3.50 12.47 6.65
N ARG A 132 4.08 11.92 5.56
CA ARG A 132 3.77 12.30 4.18
C ARG A 132 2.48 11.58 3.75
N LYS A 133 1.43 12.35 3.48
CA LYS A 133 0.16 11.85 2.91
C LYS A 133 -0.17 12.67 1.67
N GLY A 134 -0.43 12.02 0.55
CA GLY A 134 -0.94 12.73 -0.62
C GLY A 134 -2.43 13.06 -0.49
N SER A 135 -2.92 14.00 -1.29
CA SER A 135 -4.36 14.33 -1.30
C SER A 135 -5.20 13.18 -1.85
N LEU A 136 -6.29 12.83 -1.15
CA LEU A 136 -7.21 11.78 -1.55
C LEU A 136 -8.08 12.26 -2.72
N GLY A 137 -7.68 11.90 -3.94
CA GLY A 137 -8.46 12.08 -5.17
C GLY A 137 -8.37 13.47 -5.82
N VAL A 138 -8.73 13.50 -7.11
CA VAL A 138 -9.08 14.72 -7.83
C VAL A 138 -10.59 14.88 -7.65
N ARG A 139 -11.03 16.00 -7.06
CA ARG A 139 -12.48 16.31 -7.03
C ARG A 139 -12.92 16.49 -8.48
N ALA A 140 -13.99 15.81 -8.90
CA ALA A 140 -14.64 16.12 -10.17
C ALA A 140 -14.96 17.64 -10.22
N PRO A 141 -14.74 18.32 -11.36
CA PRO A 141 -15.13 19.71 -11.52
C PRO A 141 -16.63 19.86 -11.23
N LYS A 142 -17.02 20.96 -10.54
CA LYS A 142 -18.40 21.22 -10.09
C LYS A 142 -19.46 21.26 -11.22
N THR A 143 -19.04 21.22 -12.47
CA THR A 143 -19.86 21.57 -13.65
C THR A 143 -20.57 20.40 -14.34
N SER A 144 -20.36 19.14 -13.94
CA SER A 144 -21.07 18.01 -14.56
C SER A 144 -22.33 17.63 -13.78
N VAL A 145 -23.48 18.16 -14.22
CA VAL A 145 -24.82 17.90 -13.66
C VAL A 145 -25.31 16.45 -13.92
N GLN A 146 -24.58 15.66 -14.72
CA GLN A 146 -24.96 14.30 -15.13
C GLN A 146 -23.86 13.24 -14.99
N SER A 147 -22.80 13.51 -14.21
CA SER A 147 -21.83 12.48 -13.87
C SER A 147 -21.99 12.14 -12.39
N PRO A 148 -22.09 10.85 -12.00
CA PRO A 148 -22.12 10.50 -10.61
C PRO A 148 -20.92 11.14 -9.89
N ARG A 149 -21.16 11.78 -8.74
CA ARG A 149 -20.13 12.44 -7.92
C ARG A 149 -19.17 11.44 -7.24
N HIS A 150 -18.98 10.27 -7.83
CA HIS A 150 -18.04 9.25 -7.38
C HIS A 150 -16.91 9.15 -8.39
N ASN A 151 -15.69 9.00 -7.88
CA ASN A 151 -14.52 8.79 -8.72
C ASN A 151 -14.72 7.51 -9.54
N SER A 152 -14.90 7.65 -10.85
CA SER A 152 -15.01 6.56 -11.85
C SER A 152 -13.68 5.86 -12.16
N GLY A 153 -12.70 5.97 -11.25
CA GLY A 153 -11.45 5.23 -11.29
C GLY A 153 -11.32 4.47 -9.98
N GLY A 154 -11.05 3.16 -10.05
CA GLY A 154 -11.01 2.27 -8.89
C GLY A 154 -10.05 2.70 -7.75
N LEU A 155 -9.92 1.87 -6.72
CA LEU A 155 -8.93 1.97 -5.65
C LEU A 155 -7.55 2.46 -6.12
N ALA A 156 -7.09 2.04 -7.30
CA ALA A 156 -5.80 2.43 -7.87
C ALA A 156 -5.62 3.95 -7.91
N PHE A 157 -6.65 4.71 -8.30
CA PHE A 157 -6.60 6.18 -8.35
C PHE A 157 -6.62 6.85 -6.98
N TRP A 158 -7.24 6.21 -5.99
CA TRP A 158 -7.31 6.72 -4.62
C TRP A 158 -5.98 6.56 -3.86
N PHE A 159 -5.26 5.47 -4.14
CA PHE A 159 -4.07 5.10 -3.38
C PHE A 159 -2.75 5.45 -4.04
N VAL A 160 -2.74 6.05 -5.24
CA VAL A 160 -1.53 6.73 -5.79
C VAL A 160 -0.96 7.75 -4.78
N ARG A 161 -1.82 8.30 -3.92
CA ARG A 161 -1.52 9.35 -2.93
C ARG A 161 -1.74 8.90 -1.49
N GLY A 162 -1.69 7.59 -1.23
CA GLY A 162 -1.84 6.98 0.10
C GLY A 162 -0.80 7.43 1.14
N GLU A 163 -0.99 6.95 2.37
CA GLU A 163 -0.04 7.18 3.48
C GLU A 163 1.32 6.56 3.17
N ARG A 164 2.39 7.29 3.49
CA ARG A 164 3.77 6.90 3.20
C ARG A 164 4.47 6.37 4.44
N TYR A 165 5.41 5.45 4.22
CA TYR A 165 6.11 4.73 5.28
C TYR A 165 7.62 4.79 5.10
N GLU A 166 8.34 4.71 6.22
CA GLU A 166 9.78 4.56 6.30
C GLU A 166 10.13 3.40 7.23
N ARG A 167 11.23 2.71 6.97
CA ARG A 167 11.70 1.62 7.84
C ARG A 167 12.17 2.20 9.18
N GLU A 168 11.93 1.47 10.26
CA GLU A 168 12.47 1.80 11.58
C GLU A 168 14.01 1.85 11.57
N GLU A 169 14.64 0.95 10.82
CA GLU A 169 16.11 0.85 10.63
C GLU A 169 16.67 1.89 9.64
N GLY A 170 15.82 2.72 9.03
CA GLY A 170 16.20 3.67 7.99
C GLY A 170 15.99 3.16 6.56
N MET A 171 15.79 4.10 5.64
CA MET A 171 15.56 3.79 4.22
C MET A 171 16.88 3.44 3.51
N PRO A 172 16.93 2.36 2.72
CA PRO A 172 18.17 1.95 2.04
C PRO A 172 18.54 2.87 0.87
N TYR A 173 17.58 3.65 0.35
CA TYR A 173 17.77 4.58 -0.76
C TYR A 173 17.15 5.94 -0.44
N ARG A 174 17.72 7.02 -1.00
CA ARG A 174 17.08 8.35 -1.03
C ARG A 174 15.84 8.30 -1.92
N SER A 175 14.79 9.04 -1.55
CA SER A 175 13.57 9.07 -2.38
C SER A 175 13.83 9.74 -3.73
N VAL A 176 13.08 9.33 -4.75
CA VAL A 176 13.18 9.92 -6.10
C VAL A 176 12.86 11.41 -6.05
N ARG A 177 11.91 11.80 -5.20
CA ARG A 177 11.57 13.21 -4.97
C ARG A 177 12.70 14.02 -4.35
N GLU A 178 13.41 13.51 -3.34
CA GLU A 178 14.58 14.20 -2.75
C GLU A 178 15.66 14.42 -3.81
N ARG A 179 15.93 13.40 -4.64
CA ARG A 179 16.86 13.55 -5.77
C ARG A 179 16.40 14.58 -6.79
N PHE A 180 15.10 14.67 -7.05
CA PHE A 180 14.54 15.67 -7.96
C PHE A 180 14.64 17.10 -7.39
N GLN A 181 14.39 17.30 -6.10
CA GLN A 181 14.52 18.61 -5.43
C GLN A 181 15.98 19.11 -5.40
N GLU A 182 16.96 18.21 -5.30
CA GLU A 182 18.39 18.54 -5.43
C GLU A 182 18.75 19.04 -6.84
N LEU A 183 18.08 18.52 -7.88
CA LEU A 183 18.27 18.97 -9.27
C LEU A 183 17.61 20.31 -9.54
N GLU A 184 16.45 20.59 -8.91
CA GLU A 184 15.77 21.90 -9.01
C GLU A 184 16.38 22.98 -8.11
N SER A 185 17.31 22.61 -7.21
CA SER A 185 17.97 23.56 -6.33
C SER A 185 18.97 24.41 -7.15
N PRO A 186 18.94 25.75 -7.03
CA PRO A 186 19.74 26.68 -7.84
C PRO A 186 21.26 26.57 -7.63
N ALA A 187 21.72 25.70 -6.72
CA ALA A 187 23.13 25.40 -6.50
C ALA A 187 23.75 24.48 -7.58
N ASN A 188 22.92 23.85 -8.43
CA ASN A 188 23.39 22.89 -9.46
C ASN A 188 23.26 23.40 -10.91
N THR A 189 22.82 24.64 -11.12
CA THR A 189 22.86 25.31 -12.42
C THR A 189 24.23 26.01 -12.55
N LYS A 190 25.24 25.28 -13.01
CA LYS A 190 26.48 25.83 -13.55
C LYS A 190 26.64 25.38 -15.00
#